data_AF-A0A9J7BNH2-F1
#
_entry.id   AF-A0A9J7BNH2-F1
#
_cell.length_a   1.000
_cell.length_b   1.000
_cell.length_c   1.000
_cell.angle_alpha   90.00
_cell.angle_beta   90.00
_cell.angle_gamma   90.00
#
_symmetry.space_group_name_H-M   'P 1'
#
loop_
_entity.id
_entity.type
_entity.pdbx_description
1 polymer ?
#
loop_
_entity_poly.entity_id
_entity_poly.type
_entity_poly.pdbx_seq_one_letter_code
_entity_poly.pdbx_strand_id
1 'polypeptide(L)'
;MILALAAASAMGQSSSEKQSPQPVPQTSQQVPAAPQQLAPTQQLAQPAEAVKQVIQQEAAETQQAQAAGQPVSLPGAQGQAIAVTHPAVPVPPGPVPPEEIKPAPPTPIAVKRVELGSEHTWDPQWDVFIEENLPAELMTPGMAKAVHPFCPRFGELSQPDKRAFWAYLFQALAGAEAGLRPTADVKHLDPTVAVRDPVSKRTVRQQGLLQLTYEDNQRYGCDFDWDNDKGLRAGDPGKTILEPERNLSCGIRIMKNQLVDLNRPLVTRKSYWGTLRPGTVSYKVFAKQMANVPMACGAKTAPRKRAVDKGVREAEMTKPVSSQGGEE
;
A
#
# COMPACT_ATOMS: atom_id res chain seq x y z
N MET A 1 -7.04 43.20 -35.02
CA MET A 1 -7.92 44.01 -35.90
C MET A 1 -9.06 43.08 -36.33
N ILE A 2 -10.33 43.37 -35.96
CA ILE A 2 -11.31 44.20 -36.71
C ILE A 2 -11.83 43.42 -37.94
N LEU A 3 -13.13 43.17 -38.17
CA LEU A 3 -14.34 43.41 -37.35
C LEU A 3 -15.46 42.38 -37.68
N ALA A 4 -16.43 42.29 -36.76
CA ALA A 4 -17.69 41.55 -36.79
C ALA A 4 -18.83 42.17 -37.64
N LEU A 5 -19.86 41.36 -37.94
CA LEU A 5 -21.31 41.63 -38.22
C LEU A 5 -21.99 40.22 -38.33
N ALA A 6 -23.08 39.82 -37.64
CA ALA A 6 -24.49 40.28 -37.61
C ALA A 6 -25.28 39.95 -38.91
N ALA A 7 -26.53 39.44 -38.95
CA ALA A 7 -27.53 38.92 -37.97
C ALA A 7 -28.53 37.96 -38.73
N ALA A 8 -29.76 37.54 -38.35
CA ALA A 8 -30.72 37.89 -37.28
C ALA A 8 -31.81 36.78 -37.00
N SER A 9 -32.77 37.11 -36.14
CA SER A 9 -33.98 36.46 -35.59
C SER A 9 -34.94 35.56 -36.41
N ALA A 10 -35.53 34.57 -35.72
CA ALA A 10 -36.98 34.24 -35.67
C ALA A 10 -37.26 33.40 -34.38
N MET A 11 -38.02 33.88 -33.38
CA MET A 11 -39.50 33.93 -33.24
C MET A 11 -40.23 32.56 -33.25
N GLY A 12 -40.85 32.23 -32.11
CA GLY A 12 -41.73 31.08 -31.92
C GLY A 12 -42.34 31.07 -30.51
N GLN A 13 -43.55 31.59 -30.35
CA GLN A 13 -44.32 31.57 -29.09
C GLN A 13 -45.34 30.43 -29.11
N SER A 14 -45.57 29.79 -27.97
CA SER A 14 -46.89 29.24 -27.62
C SER A 14 -47.06 29.21 -26.10
N SER A 15 -48.30 29.17 -25.63
CA SER A 15 -48.69 29.30 -24.22
C SER A 15 -49.87 28.37 -23.90
N SER A 16 -50.38 28.45 -22.67
CA SER A 16 -51.51 27.67 -22.12
C SER A 16 -51.14 26.23 -21.68
N GLU A 17 -51.78 25.65 -20.65
CA GLU A 17 -52.84 26.17 -19.77
C GLU A 17 -52.59 25.73 -18.29
N LYS A 18 -53.28 26.37 -17.35
CA LYS A 18 -53.39 25.96 -15.94
C LYS A 18 -54.29 24.73 -15.79
N GLN A 19 -54.05 23.88 -14.78
CA GLN A 19 -55.06 23.68 -13.73
C GLN A 19 -54.53 22.96 -12.47
N SER A 20 -54.98 23.45 -11.31
CA SER A 20 -55.00 22.76 -10.02
C SER A 20 -55.97 23.51 -9.11
N PRO A 21 -56.91 22.82 -8.44
CA PRO A 21 -57.28 23.27 -7.10
C PRO A 21 -57.67 22.16 -6.09
N GLN A 22 -57.06 22.27 -4.90
CA GLN A 22 -57.71 22.12 -3.57
C GLN A 22 -58.05 20.71 -2.98
N PRO A 23 -58.25 20.60 -1.63
CA PRO A 23 -57.99 19.37 -0.86
C PRO A 23 -59.14 18.98 0.13
N VAL A 24 -58.81 18.35 1.28
CA VAL A 24 -59.68 18.03 2.46
C VAL A 24 -60.49 16.71 2.29
N PRO A 25 -60.80 15.90 3.35
CA PRO A 25 -60.60 16.06 4.81
C PRO A 25 -59.73 15.00 5.52
N GLN A 26 -59.49 15.23 6.83
CA GLN A 26 -59.07 14.22 7.80
C GLN A 26 -60.28 13.46 8.38
N THR A 27 -60.08 12.27 8.94
CA THR A 27 -60.99 11.64 9.92
C THR A 27 -60.18 10.76 10.87
N SER A 28 -60.50 10.79 12.17
CA SER A 28 -59.85 9.98 13.21
C SER A 28 -60.88 9.10 13.92
N GLN A 29 -60.62 7.80 14.09
CA GLN A 29 -61.25 7.01 15.15
C GLN A 29 -60.50 5.71 15.49
N GLN A 30 -60.84 5.18 16.66
CA GLN A 30 -60.02 4.39 17.57
C GLN A 30 -59.74 2.91 17.22
N VAL A 31 -58.60 2.44 17.73
CA VAL A 31 -58.21 1.08 18.18
C VAL A 31 -59.33 0.48 19.08
N PRO A 32 -59.73 -0.83 18.98
CA PRO A 32 -58.84 -1.93 19.42
C PRO A 32 -59.01 -3.34 18.78
N ALA A 33 -57.88 -4.06 18.68
CA ALA A 33 -57.67 -5.44 19.17
C ALA A 33 -56.25 -5.91 18.85
N ALA A 34 -55.65 -6.77 19.69
CA ALA A 34 -54.37 -7.43 19.38
C ALA A 34 -54.59 -8.75 18.63
N PRO A 35 -53.58 -9.22 17.88
CA PRO A 35 -52.92 -10.42 18.40
C PRO A 35 -51.38 -10.32 18.45
N GLN A 36 -50.84 -10.86 19.54
CA GLN A 36 -49.53 -11.51 19.71
C GLN A 36 -48.38 -11.10 18.77
N GLN A 37 -47.39 -10.40 19.34
CA GLN A 37 -46.08 -10.19 18.71
C GLN A 37 -45.34 -11.52 18.54
N LEU A 38 -45.10 -11.92 17.29
CA LEU A 38 -43.93 -12.76 16.99
C LEU A 38 -42.67 -11.92 17.21
N ALA A 39 -41.66 -12.50 17.86
CA ALA A 39 -40.44 -11.79 18.18
C ALA A 39 -39.71 -11.32 16.90
N PRO A 40 -39.08 -10.14 16.89
CA PRO A 40 -38.21 -9.76 15.79
C PRO A 40 -37.02 -10.71 15.78
N THR A 41 -36.96 -11.59 14.78
CA THR A 41 -35.77 -12.38 14.47
C THR A 41 -34.59 -11.42 14.40
N GLN A 42 -33.59 -11.59 15.27
CA GLN A 42 -32.33 -10.86 15.14
C GLN A 42 -31.66 -11.29 13.84
N GLN A 43 -31.90 -10.50 12.79
CA GLN A 43 -31.31 -10.70 11.48
C GLN A 43 -29.80 -10.56 11.65
N LEU A 44 -29.07 -11.67 11.46
CA LEU A 44 -27.61 -11.67 11.49
C LEU A 44 -27.12 -10.80 10.32
N ALA A 45 -26.92 -9.52 10.59
CA ALA A 45 -26.20 -8.61 9.71
C ALA A 45 -24.83 -9.25 9.41
N GLN A 46 -24.52 -9.35 8.12
CA GLN A 46 -23.51 -10.29 7.65
C GLN A 46 -22.12 -9.89 8.16
N PRO A 47 -21.22 -10.86 8.46
CA PRO A 47 -19.84 -10.54 8.85
C PRO A 47 -19.14 -9.68 7.78
N ALA A 48 -19.51 -9.83 6.50
CA ALA A 48 -19.01 -9.02 5.39
C ALA A 48 -19.25 -7.50 5.55
N GLU A 49 -20.33 -7.07 6.21
CA GLU A 49 -20.70 -5.65 6.28
C GLU A 49 -20.01 -4.93 7.45
N ALA A 50 -19.99 -5.55 8.63
CA ALA A 50 -19.16 -5.10 9.75
C ALA A 50 -17.66 -5.12 9.39
N VAL A 51 -17.22 -6.11 8.61
CA VAL A 51 -15.84 -6.17 8.14
C VAL A 51 -15.56 -5.13 7.05
N LYS A 52 -16.51 -4.80 6.15
CA LYS A 52 -16.37 -3.63 5.24
C LYS A 52 -16.13 -2.34 6.01
N GLN A 53 -16.81 -2.13 7.14
CA GLN A 53 -16.57 -0.98 8.01
C GLN A 53 -15.16 -1.00 8.60
N VAL A 54 -14.62 -2.17 8.99
CA VAL A 54 -13.21 -2.28 9.44
C VAL A 54 -12.22 -1.93 8.32
N ILE A 55 -12.44 -2.37 7.07
CA ILE A 55 -11.58 -1.95 5.93
C ILE A 55 -11.64 -0.43 5.76
N GLN A 56 -12.87 0.13 5.75
CA GLN A 56 -13.07 1.56 5.60
C GLN A 56 -12.44 2.32 6.78
N GLN A 57 -12.39 1.75 7.98
CA GLN A 57 -11.80 2.33 9.17
C GLN A 57 -10.26 2.21 9.19
N GLU A 58 -9.65 1.13 8.72
CA GLU A 58 -8.19 1.01 8.57
C GLU A 58 -7.67 1.82 7.37
N ALA A 59 -8.38 1.78 6.25
CA ALA A 59 -8.10 2.65 5.11
C ALA A 59 -8.34 4.13 5.45
N ALA A 60 -9.34 4.45 6.28
CA ALA A 60 -9.50 5.79 6.85
C ALA A 60 -8.42 6.10 7.88
N GLU A 61 -7.93 5.18 8.71
CA GLU A 61 -6.78 5.45 9.60
C GLU A 61 -5.55 5.86 8.77
N THR A 62 -5.28 5.17 7.65
CA THR A 62 -4.22 5.52 6.70
C THR A 62 -4.50 6.86 5.99
N GLN A 63 -5.70 7.07 5.43
CA GLN A 63 -6.06 8.32 4.75
C GLN A 63 -6.15 9.52 5.70
N GLN A 64 -6.53 9.31 6.95
CA GLN A 64 -6.61 10.34 7.99
C GLN A 64 -5.21 10.63 8.56
N ALA A 65 -4.31 9.66 8.62
CA ALA A 65 -2.88 9.91 8.85
C ALA A 65 -2.24 10.72 7.70
N GLN A 66 -2.64 10.45 6.44
CA GLN A 66 -2.23 11.22 5.26
C GLN A 66 -2.84 12.64 5.22
N ALA A 67 -4.08 12.82 5.72
CA ALA A 67 -4.81 14.09 5.69
C ALA A 67 -4.54 15.01 6.90
N ALA A 68 -4.21 14.47 8.08
CA ALA A 68 -4.10 15.24 9.33
C ALA A 68 -2.77 16.02 9.49
N GLY A 69 -2.15 16.47 8.39
CA GLY A 69 -0.93 17.30 8.41
C GLY A 69 0.30 16.65 9.09
N GLN A 70 0.29 15.32 9.29
CA GLN A 70 1.38 14.59 9.91
C GLN A 70 2.63 14.62 8.99
N PRO A 71 3.87 14.47 9.52
CA PRO A 71 5.07 14.58 8.71
C PRO A 71 5.29 13.33 7.84
N VAL A 72 4.58 13.28 6.70
CA VAL A 72 4.68 12.29 5.61
C VAL A 72 6.08 12.31 5.00
N SER A 73 6.37 11.44 4.03
CA SER A 73 7.66 11.20 3.38
C SER A 73 8.23 12.46 2.68
N LEU A 74 8.79 13.37 3.48
CA LEU A 74 9.28 14.67 3.05
C LEU A 74 10.45 14.51 2.07
N PRO A 75 10.38 15.11 0.86
CA PRO A 75 11.53 15.26 -0.04
C PRO A 75 12.52 16.28 0.56
N GLY A 76 13.19 15.87 1.62
CA GLY A 76 14.12 16.66 2.43
C GLY A 76 15.05 15.79 3.29
N ALA A 77 14.90 14.46 3.25
CA ALA A 77 15.98 13.57 3.64
C ALA A 77 17.22 13.85 2.77
N GLN A 78 18.39 13.90 3.41
CA GLN A 78 19.64 14.32 2.79
C GLN A 78 20.23 13.22 1.91
N GLY A 79 19.61 12.94 0.76
CA GLY A 79 20.35 12.36 -0.36
C GLY A 79 21.44 13.36 -0.77
N GLN A 80 22.70 12.94 -0.73
CA GLN A 80 23.75 13.70 -1.40
C GLN A 80 23.49 13.56 -2.89
N ALA A 81 23.36 14.68 -3.62
CA ALA A 81 23.13 14.63 -5.06
C ALA A 81 24.31 13.90 -5.71
N ILE A 82 24.07 12.67 -6.18
CA ILE A 82 25.09 11.85 -6.81
C ILE A 82 25.50 12.57 -8.09
N ALA A 83 26.73 13.07 -8.12
CA ALA A 83 27.25 13.75 -9.29
C ALA A 83 27.17 12.81 -10.49
N VAL A 84 26.59 13.28 -11.61
CA VAL A 84 26.31 12.45 -12.79
C VAL A 84 27.57 12.21 -13.62
N THR A 85 28.59 11.62 -13.00
CA THR A 85 29.32 10.55 -13.66
C THR A 85 28.47 9.30 -13.54
N HIS A 86 28.29 8.55 -14.63
CA HIS A 86 27.82 7.18 -14.53
C HIS A 86 29.06 6.31 -14.22
N PRO A 87 29.28 5.85 -12.97
CA PRO A 87 30.03 4.60 -12.83
C PRO A 87 29.28 3.52 -13.61
N ALA A 88 30.00 2.52 -14.12
CA ALA A 88 29.35 1.32 -14.64
C ALA A 88 28.40 0.79 -13.56
N VAL A 89 27.16 0.43 -13.94
CA VAL A 89 26.17 -0.15 -13.03
C VAL A 89 26.87 -1.27 -12.25
N PRO A 90 26.95 -1.21 -10.91
CA PRO A 90 27.49 -2.31 -10.14
C PRO A 90 26.69 -3.55 -10.52
N VAL A 91 27.34 -4.52 -11.18
CA VAL A 91 26.67 -5.73 -11.64
C VAL A 91 25.97 -6.33 -10.41
N PRO A 92 24.65 -6.54 -10.46
CA PRO A 92 23.94 -7.07 -9.29
C PRO A 92 24.60 -8.39 -8.89
N PRO A 93 24.62 -8.73 -7.59
CA PRO A 93 25.04 -10.07 -7.19
C PRO A 93 24.27 -11.09 -8.03
N GLY A 94 24.97 -12.09 -8.58
CA GLY A 94 24.37 -13.04 -9.51
C GLY A 94 23.11 -13.68 -8.92
N PRO A 95 22.14 -14.06 -9.78
CA PRO A 95 20.78 -14.43 -9.36
C PRO A 95 20.81 -15.42 -8.20
N VAL A 96 20.09 -15.08 -7.14
CA VAL A 96 20.06 -15.85 -5.90
C VAL A 96 19.54 -17.26 -6.23
N PRO A 97 20.22 -18.35 -5.84
CA PRO A 97 19.74 -19.69 -6.13
C PRO A 97 18.31 -19.86 -5.56
N PRO A 98 17.32 -20.36 -6.31
CA PRO A 98 15.93 -20.42 -5.86
C PRO A 98 15.72 -21.18 -4.54
N GLU A 99 16.61 -22.13 -4.23
CA GLU A 99 16.63 -22.88 -2.97
C GLU A 99 16.96 -22.01 -1.73
N GLU A 100 17.55 -20.83 -1.92
CA GLU A 100 17.85 -19.89 -0.84
C GLU A 100 16.79 -18.79 -0.63
N ILE A 101 15.78 -18.69 -1.48
CA ILE A 101 14.72 -17.67 -1.39
C ILE A 101 13.67 -18.15 -0.37
N LYS A 102 13.32 -17.30 0.61
CA LYS A 102 12.42 -17.67 1.72
C LYS A 102 11.21 -16.72 1.74
N PRO A 103 10.03 -17.18 1.28
CA PRO A 103 8.86 -16.31 1.14
C PRO A 103 8.52 -15.62 2.47
N ALA A 104 8.35 -14.30 2.41
CA ALA A 104 8.01 -13.50 3.56
C ALA A 104 6.62 -13.91 4.11
N PRO A 105 6.44 -13.96 5.45
CA PRO A 105 5.12 -14.18 6.02
C PRO A 105 4.21 -12.99 5.65
N PRO A 106 2.90 -13.19 5.37
CA PRO A 106 2.04 -12.07 5.01
C PRO A 106 1.81 -11.13 6.20
N THR A 107 2.01 -9.84 5.96
CA THR A 107 1.65 -8.75 6.88
C THR A 107 0.15 -8.76 7.20
N PRO A 108 -0.28 -8.19 8.34
CA PRO A 108 -1.70 -8.11 8.70
C PRO A 108 -2.61 -7.55 7.59
N ILE A 109 -2.19 -6.49 6.88
CA ILE A 109 -2.98 -5.94 5.76
C ILE A 109 -2.96 -6.83 4.51
N ALA A 110 -1.89 -7.59 4.23
CA ALA A 110 -1.87 -8.57 3.15
C ALA A 110 -2.84 -9.73 3.43
N VAL A 111 -2.77 -10.32 4.64
CA VAL A 111 -3.74 -11.32 5.11
C VAL A 111 -5.15 -10.76 4.98
N LYS A 112 -5.38 -9.55 5.50
CA LYS A 112 -6.70 -8.96 5.52
C LYS A 112 -7.25 -8.75 4.10
N ARG A 113 -6.46 -8.24 3.16
CA ARG A 113 -6.89 -8.08 1.76
C ARG A 113 -7.33 -9.40 1.10
N VAL A 114 -6.65 -10.50 1.39
CA VAL A 114 -7.01 -11.84 0.87
C VAL A 114 -8.32 -12.36 1.49
N GLU A 115 -8.55 -12.18 2.79
CA GLU A 115 -9.83 -12.51 3.47
C GLU A 115 -11.06 -11.82 2.85
N LEU A 116 -10.86 -10.80 2.01
CA LEU A 116 -11.87 -9.87 1.52
C LEU A 116 -12.09 -9.93 0.01
N GLY A 117 -11.38 -10.81 -0.70
CA GLY A 117 -11.41 -10.88 -2.16
C GLY A 117 -10.89 -9.60 -2.83
N SER A 118 -9.91 -8.92 -2.22
CA SER A 118 -9.37 -7.69 -2.80
C SER A 118 -8.42 -7.99 -3.96
N GLU A 119 -8.81 -7.58 -5.18
CA GLU A 119 -8.00 -7.65 -6.41
C GLU A 119 -6.63 -6.96 -6.32
N HIS A 120 -6.43 -6.11 -5.31
CA HIS A 120 -5.14 -5.50 -5.02
C HIS A 120 -4.64 -6.02 -3.67
N THR A 121 -3.53 -6.76 -3.72
CA THR A 121 -2.78 -7.27 -2.58
C THR A 121 -1.28 -7.29 -2.93
N TRP A 122 -0.44 -7.86 -2.07
CA TRP A 122 0.98 -8.06 -2.35
C TRP A 122 1.19 -9.24 -3.32
N ASP A 123 1.98 -9.04 -4.37
CA ASP A 123 2.42 -10.11 -5.28
C ASP A 123 3.69 -10.79 -4.71
N PRO A 124 3.70 -12.13 -4.52
CA PRO A 124 4.91 -12.85 -4.09
C PRO A 124 6.13 -12.68 -5.01
N GLN A 125 5.96 -12.31 -6.28
CA GLN A 125 7.10 -11.96 -7.16
C GLN A 125 7.83 -10.69 -6.71
N TRP A 126 7.17 -9.80 -5.97
CA TRP A 126 7.83 -8.63 -5.39
C TRP A 126 8.75 -9.02 -4.21
N ASP A 127 8.45 -10.09 -3.48
CA ASP A 127 9.39 -10.64 -2.48
C ASP A 127 10.66 -11.15 -3.18
N VAL A 128 10.52 -11.96 -4.24
CA VAL A 128 11.63 -12.46 -5.07
C VAL A 128 12.49 -11.31 -5.60
N PHE A 129 11.86 -10.30 -6.21
CA PHE A 129 12.55 -9.12 -6.73
C PHE A 129 13.36 -8.40 -5.64
N ILE A 130 12.82 -8.26 -4.43
CA ILE A 130 13.53 -7.65 -3.30
C ILE A 130 14.67 -8.55 -2.83
N GLU A 131 14.45 -9.86 -2.69
CA GLU A 131 15.48 -10.83 -2.29
C GLU A 131 16.70 -10.80 -3.22
N GLU A 132 16.50 -10.66 -4.53
CA GLU A 132 17.56 -10.58 -5.54
C GLU A 132 18.24 -9.20 -5.62
N ASN A 133 17.50 -8.09 -5.43
CA ASN A 133 18.03 -6.73 -5.60
C ASN A 133 18.62 -6.11 -4.31
N LEU A 134 18.72 -6.85 -3.21
CA LEU A 134 19.27 -6.35 -1.95
C LEU A 134 20.80 -6.14 -2.01
N PRO A 135 21.31 -4.92 -1.78
CA PRO A 135 22.75 -4.68 -1.69
C PRO A 135 23.35 -5.37 -0.45
N ALA A 136 24.52 -5.98 -0.61
CA ALA A 136 25.17 -6.81 0.39
C ALA A 136 25.43 -6.08 1.72
N GLU A 137 25.56 -4.75 1.71
CA GLU A 137 25.71 -3.90 2.89
C GLU A 137 24.51 -4.01 3.85
N LEU A 138 23.28 -4.13 3.32
CA LEU A 138 22.06 -4.35 4.12
C LEU A 138 21.97 -5.78 4.68
N MET A 139 22.80 -6.70 4.19
CA MET A 139 22.86 -8.11 4.62
C MET A 139 23.92 -8.36 5.71
N THR A 140 24.74 -7.35 6.02
CA THR A 140 25.82 -7.45 7.02
C THR A 140 25.29 -7.62 8.45
N PRO A 141 25.98 -8.39 9.32
CA PRO A 141 25.60 -8.49 10.74
C PRO A 141 25.55 -7.14 11.47
N GLY A 142 26.37 -6.16 11.07
CA GLY A 142 26.41 -4.82 11.66
C GLY A 142 25.08 -4.05 11.53
N MET A 143 24.27 -4.39 10.52
CA MET A 143 22.93 -3.80 10.30
C MET A 143 21.95 -4.09 11.44
N ALA A 144 22.22 -5.09 12.30
CA ALA A 144 21.37 -5.47 13.42
C ALA A 144 21.00 -4.30 14.35
N LYS A 145 21.93 -3.39 14.61
CA LYS A 145 21.67 -2.20 15.45
C LYS A 145 20.63 -1.25 14.82
N ALA A 146 20.58 -1.18 13.48
CA ALA A 146 19.67 -0.29 12.76
C ALA A 146 18.23 -0.84 12.70
N VAL A 147 18.07 -2.17 12.69
CA VAL A 147 16.77 -2.88 12.57
C VAL A 147 16.27 -3.52 13.89
N HIS A 148 17.07 -3.43 14.97
CA HIS A 148 16.79 -4.01 16.28
C HIS A 148 15.35 -3.82 16.82
N PRO A 149 14.63 -2.70 16.61
CA PRO A 149 13.25 -2.54 17.07
C PRO A 149 12.26 -3.59 16.54
N PHE A 150 12.55 -4.24 15.41
CA PHE A 150 11.72 -5.30 14.83
C PHE A 150 12.45 -6.63 14.65
N CYS A 151 13.77 -6.61 14.48
CA CYS A 151 14.58 -7.82 14.32
C CYS A 151 15.82 -7.79 15.23
N PRO A 152 15.65 -8.00 16.56
CA PRO A 152 16.77 -7.96 17.50
C PRO A 152 17.86 -9.00 17.20
N ARG A 153 17.49 -10.16 16.60
CA ARG A 153 18.45 -11.22 16.22
C ARG A 153 19.05 -11.07 14.81
N PHE A 154 18.82 -9.97 14.09
CA PHE A 154 19.21 -9.83 12.67
C PHE A 154 20.69 -10.19 12.39
N GLY A 155 21.60 -9.90 13.34
CA GLY A 155 23.04 -10.19 13.20
C GLY A 155 23.37 -11.68 13.15
N GLU A 156 22.54 -12.52 13.77
CA GLU A 156 22.67 -13.98 13.87
C GLU A 156 22.00 -14.73 12.70
N LEU A 157 21.23 -14.02 11.86
CA LEU A 157 20.41 -14.65 10.83
C LEU A 157 21.21 -15.20 9.64
N SER A 158 20.73 -16.31 9.08
CA SER A 158 21.17 -16.80 7.77
C SER A 158 20.83 -15.77 6.68
N GLN A 159 21.55 -15.80 5.54
CA GLN A 159 21.26 -14.89 4.43
C GLN A 159 19.79 -15.01 3.93
N PRO A 160 19.22 -16.23 3.76
CA PRO A 160 17.78 -16.39 3.52
C PRO A 160 16.87 -15.69 4.54
N ASP A 161 17.14 -15.81 5.86
CA ASP A 161 16.28 -15.21 6.88
C ASP A 161 16.39 -13.68 6.92
N LYS A 162 17.55 -13.12 6.52
CA LYS A 162 17.74 -11.68 6.35
C LYS A 162 17.02 -11.14 5.12
N ARG A 163 17.05 -11.86 3.99
CA ARG A 163 16.32 -11.48 2.77
C ARG A 163 14.81 -11.52 3.02
N ALA A 164 14.30 -12.58 3.65
CA ALA A 164 12.92 -12.70 4.09
C ALA A 164 12.50 -11.56 5.06
N PHE A 165 13.39 -11.11 5.96
CA PHE A 165 13.14 -9.93 6.80
C PHE A 165 13.00 -8.64 5.98
N TRP A 166 13.86 -8.43 4.98
CA TRP A 166 13.81 -7.23 4.14
C TRP A 166 12.59 -7.20 3.22
N ALA A 167 12.25 -8.32 2.57
CA ALA A 167 11.03 -8.47 1.79
C ALA A 167 9.79 -8.17 2.66
N TYR A 168 9.72 -8.79 3.85
CA TYR A 168 8.68 -8.50 4.84
C TYR A 168 8.59 -7.02 5.24
N LEU A 169 9.74 -6.37 5.47
CA LEU A 169 9.81 -4.97 5.87
C LEU A 169 9.29 -4.05 4.75
N PHE A 170 9.63 -4.32 3.49
CA PHE A 170 9.12 -3.56 2.35
C PHE A 170 7.62 -3.80 2.10
N GLN A 171 7.13 -5.03 2.30
CA GLN A 171 5.70 -5.31 2.32
C GLN A 171 4.98 -4.52 3.43
N ALA A 172 5.53 -4.50 4.65
CA ALA A 172 4.95 -3.75 5.77
C ALA A 172 4.97 -2.24 5.54
N LEU A 173 6.03 -1.72 4.90
CA LEU A 173 6.17 -0.33 4.51
C LEU A 173 5.15 0.06 3.43
N ALA A 174 5.02 -0.75 2.37
CA ALA A 174 4.00 -0.56 1.33
C ALA A 174 2.57 -0.71 1.85
N GLY A 175 2.37 -1.55 2.87
CA GLY A 175 1.12 -1.67 3.61
C GLY A 175 0.75 -0.44 4.45
N ALA A 176 1.75 0.31 4.92
CA ALA A 176 1.55 1.53 5.72
C ALA A 176 1.50 2.83 4.89
N GLU A 177 2.24 2.90 3.78
CA GLU A 177 2.30 4.07 2.89
C GLU A 177 1.16 4.06 1.84
N ALA A 178 1.01 2.97 1.08
CA ALA A 178 0.04 2.84 -0.02
C ALA A 178 -1.13 1.88 0.27
N GLY A 179 -1.09 1.17 1.39
CA GLY A 179 -2.04 0.10 1.70
C GLY A 179 -1.97 -1.06 0.71
N LEU A 180 -0.78 -1.42 0.21
CA LEU A 180 -0.54 -2.45 -0.83
C LEU A 180 -1.25 -2.18 -2.18
N ARG A 181 -1.28 -0.92 -2.64
CA ARG A 181 -1.82 -0.54 -3.96
C ARG A 181 -0.74 0.08 -4.85
N PRO A 182 -0.28 -0.60 -5.93
CA PRO A 182 0.73 -0.05 -6.85
C PRO A 182 0.34 1.29 -7.49
N THR A 183 -0.95 1.52 -7.76
CA THR A 183 -1.45 2.78 -8.34
C THR A 183 -1.86 3.84 -7.31
N ALA A 184 -1.45 3.70 -6.04
CA ALA A 184 -1.73 4.72 -5.02
C ALA A 184 -1.02 6.04 -5.33
N ASP A 185 -1.74 7.15 -5.23
CA ASP A 185 -1.19 8.48 -5.40
C ASP A 185 -1.76 9.47 -4.37
N VAL A 186 -0.88 10.27 -3.76
CA VAL A 186 -1.23 11.30 -2.77
C VAL A 186 -0.68 12.64 -3.22
N LYS A 187 -1.54 13.66 -3.26
CA LYS A 187 -1.16 15.06 -3.47
C LYS A 187 -1.51 15.86 -2.23
N HIS A 188 -0.53 16.50 -1.61
CA HIS A 188 -0.80 17.50 -0.58
C HIS A 188 -1.43 18.76 -1.21
N LEU A 189 -2.55 19.20 -0.63
CA LEU A 189 -3.28 20.42 -1.01
C LEU A 189 -2.96 21.60 -0.08
N ASP A 190 -2.33 21.33 1.06
CA ASP A 190 -1.89 22.36 2.01
C ASP A 190 -0.69 23.14 1.45
N PRO A 191 -0.79 24.47 1.27
CA PRO A 191 0.26 25.27 0.68
C PRO A 191 1.56 25.34 1.50
N THR A 192 1.53 24.99 2.79
CA THR A 192 2.74 24.97 3.65
C THR A 192 3.66 23.79 3.36
N VAL A 193 3.13 22.71 2.80
CA VAL A 193 3.88 21.49 2.41
C VAL A 193 3.80 21.19 0.90
N ALA A 194 3.11 22.03 0.12
CA ALA A 194 3.00 21.95 -1.34
C ALA A 194 4.31 22.38 -2.07
N VAL A 195 5.44 21.84 -1.65
CA VAL A 195 6.77 22.07 -2.25
C VAL A 195 6.73 21.78 -3.76
N ARG A 196 7.47 22.58 -4.54
CA ARG A 196 7.62 22.38 -5.98
C ARG A 196 8.76 21.41 -6.25
N ASP A 197 8.42 20.25 -6.81
CA ASP A 197 9.33 19.21 -7.26
C ASP A 197 10.29 19.76 -8.35
N PRO A 198 11.62 19.62 -8.20
CA PRO A 198 12.60 20.13 -9.16
C PRO A 198 12.76 19.28 -10.42
N VAL A 199 12.25 18.03 -10.45
CA VAL A 199 12.11 17.23 -11.67
C VAL A 199 10.81 17.59 -12.36
N SER A 200 9.66 17.31 -11.74
CA SER A 200 8.36 17.45 -12.41
C SER A 200 7.91 18.89 -12.61
N LYS A 201 8.53 19.85 -11.91
CA LYS A 201 8.18 21.28 -11.85
C LYS A 201 6.73 21.55 -11.42
N ARG A 202 6.04 20.55 -10.83
CA ARG A 202 4.68 20.61 -10.27
C ARG A 202 4.76 20.61 -8.73
N THR A 203 3.64 20.75 -8.04
CA THR A 203 3.56 20.39 -6.60
C THR A 203 3.91 18.92 -6.44
N VAL A 204 4.73 18.57 -5.45
CA VAL A 204 5.10 17.19 -5.12
C VAL A 204 3.85 16.31 -5.03
N ARG A 205 3.91 15.16 -5.70
CA ARG A 205 2.95 14.06 -5.57
C ARG A 205 3.72 12.81 -5.19
N GLN A 206 3.24 12.11 -4.17
CA GLN A 206 3.77 10.82 -3.75
C GLN A 206 3.01 9.72 -4.50
N GLN A 207 3.74 8.71 -4.97
CA GLN A 207 3.26 7.73 -5.95
C GLN A 207 3.81 6.32 -5.65
N GLY A 208 3.01 5.30 -5.95
CA GLY A 208 3.42 3.90 -5.92
C GLY A 208 3.35 3.24 -4.54
N LEU A 209 3.78 1.98 -4.46
CA LEU A 209 3.77 1.17 -3.24
C LEU A 209 4.42 1.88 -2.04
N LEU A 210 5.54 2.59 -2.26
CA LEU A 210 6.34 3.24 -1.22
C LEU A 210 6.16 4.76 -1.16
N GLN A 211 5.17 5.31 -1.86
CA GLN A 211 4.82 6.75 -1.87
C GLN A 211 6.01 7.68 -2.15
N LEU A 212 6.67 7.43 -3.29
CA LEU A 212 7.89 8.08 -3.77
C LEU A 212 7.60 9.20 -4.79
N THR A 213 8.63 9.95 -5.19
CA THR A 213 8.52 11.12 -6.08
C THR A 213 9.47 11.01 -7.28
N TYR A 214 9.23 11.74 -8.38
CA TYR A 214 10.18 11.77 -9.51
C TYR A 214 11.49 12.47 -9.14
N GLU A 215 11.50 13.33 -8.12
CA GLU A 215 12.73 13.92 -7.56
C GLU A 215 13.70 12.85 -7.03
N ASP A 216 13.20 11.70 -6.59
CA ASP A 216 14.03 10.61 -6.08
C ASP A 216 14.93 9.96 -7.15
N ASN A 217 14.63 10.17 -8.44
CA ASN A 217 15.56 9.89 -9.54
C ASN A 217 16.88 10.69 -9.35
N GLN A 218 16.80 12.02 -9.24
CA GLN A 218 17.97 12.89 -9.07
C GLN A 218 18.70 12.70 -7.73
N ARG A 219 18.00 12.22 -6.70
CA ARG A 219 18.56 12.05 -5.34
C ARG A 219 19.22 10.69 -5.11
N TYR A 220 18.73 9.63 -5.74
CA TYR A 220 19.12 8.24 -5.43
C TYR A 220 19.37 7.35 -6.67
N GLY A 221 19.30 7.93 -7.89
CA GLY A 221 19.45 7.19 -9.14
C GLY A 221 18.32 6.20 -9.39
N CYS A 222 17.08 6.58 -9.07
CA CYS A 222 15.89 5.78 -9.31
C CYS A 222 15.43 5.86 -10.77
N ASP A 223 15.09 4.73 -11.37
CA ASP A 223 14.74 4.61 -12.80
C ASP A 223 13.27 5.00 -13.08
N PHE A 224 12.95 6.28 -12.86
CA PHE A 224 11.66 6.90 -13.16
C PHE A 224 11.78 7.90 -14.31
N ASP A 225 11.09 7.64 -15.42
CA ASP A 225 11.04 8.53 -16.59
C ASP A 225 9.88 9.53 -16.48
N TRP A 226 10.17 10.70 -15.92
CA TRP A 226 9.21 11.80 -15.91
C TRP A 226 8.85 12.30 -17.31
N ASP A 227 9.77 12.24 -18.27
CA ASP A 227 9.55 12.84 -19.59
C ASP A 227 8.61 12.02 -20.47
N ASN A 228 8.55 10.70 -20.28
CA ASN A 228 7.46 9.82 -20.71
C ASN A 228 6.20 10.04 -19.85
N ASP A 229 6.34 9.91 -18.52
CA ASP A 229 5.19 9.81 -17.62
C ASP A 229 4.35 11.10 -17.49
N LYS A 230 4.91 12.29 -17.79
CA LYS A 230 4.27 13.61 -17.57
C LYS A 230 2.92 13.82 -18.26
N GLY A 231 2.64 13.05 -19.32
CA GLY A 231 1.37 13.05 -20.06
C GLY A 231 0.30 12.08 -19.52
N LEU A 232 0.70 11.06 -18.76
CA LEU A 232 -0.20 10.03 -18.23
C LEU A 232 -1.00 10.51 -17.00
N ARG A 233 -2.17 9.92 -16.76
CA ARG A 233 -3.05 10.27 -15.62
C ARG A 233 -2.37 9.93 -14.28
N ALA A 234 -2.80 10.56 -13.18
CA ALA A 234 -2.10 10.45 -11.89
C ALA A 234 -1.82 8.99 -11.44
N GLY A 235 -2.87 8.19 -11.27
CA GLY A 235 -2.80 6.76 -10.93
C GLY A 235 -2.79 5.81 -12.15
N ASP A 236 -2.21 6.24 -13.28
CA ASP A 236 -2.15 5.45 -14.52
C ASP A 236 -1.07 4.36 -14.44
N PRO A 237 -1.42 3.06 -14.53
CA PRO A 237 -0.46 1.97 -14.33
C PRO A 237 0.66 1.92 -15.39
N GLY A 238 0.53 2.63 -16.51
CA GLY A 238 1.60 2.78 -17.50
C GLY A 238 2.73 3.74 -17.10
N LYS A 239 2.73 4.24 -15.86
CA LYS A 239 3.79 5.11 -15.32
C LYS A 239 4.94 4.31 -14.71
N THR A 240 6.17 4.67 -15.08
CA THR A 240 7.40 4.12 -14.49
C THR A 240 7.47 4.24 -12.97
N ILE A 241 6.89 5.28 -12.35
CA ILE A 241 6.86 5.39 -10.88
C ILE A 241 5.83 4.48 -10.19
N LEU A 242 4.86 3.94 -10.93
CA LEU A 242 3.79 3.06 -10.45
C LEU A 242 4.05 1.58 -10.77
N GLU A 243 5.00 1.27 -11.65
CA GLU A 243 5.58 -0.07 -11.82
C GLU A 243 6.17 -0.56 -10.47
N PRO A 244 5.72 -1.70 -9.92
CA PRO A 244 6.16 -2.18 -8.60
C PRO A 244 7.67 -2.31 -8.47
N GLU A 245 8.34 -2.93 -9.45
CA GLU A 245 9.78 -3.21 -9.43
C GLU A 245 10.62 -1.93 -9.40
N ARG A 246 10.29 -0.93 -10.23
CA ARG A 246 10.94 0.39 -10.22
C ARG A 246 10.75 1.09 -8.88
N ASN A 247 9.52 1.07 -8.35
CA ASN A 247 9.19 1.70 -7.07
C ASN A 247 9.93 1.03 -5.90
N LEU A 248 9.98 -0.30 -5.87
CA LEU A 248 10.70 -1.10 -4.86
C LEU A 248 12.22 -0.95 -4.98
N SER A 249 12.78 -0.96 -6.19
CA SER A 249 14.22 -0.73 -6.43
C SER A 249 14.65 0.66 -5.94
N CYS A 250 13.83 1.68 -6.18
CA CYS A 250 14.04 3.01 -5.60
C CYS A 250 13.97 2.98 -4.06
N GLY A 251 13.02 2.25 -3.49
CA GLY A 251 12.94 1.98 -2.05
C GLY A 251 14.21 1.35 -1.48
N ILE A 252 14.78 0.34 -2.14
CA ILE A 252 16.03 -0.31 -1.74
C ILE A 252 17.20 0.70 -1.77
N ARG A 253 17.28 1.56 -2.79
CA ARG A 253 18.29 2.64 -2.89
C ARG A 253 18.17 3.66 -1.75
N ILE A 254 16.95 4.13 -1.47
CA ILE A 254 16.66 5.06 -0.36
C ILE A 254 17.00 4.41 0.99
N MET A 255 16.67 3.12 1.16
CA MET A 255 16.97 2.35 2.37
C MET A 255 18.48 2.20 2.57
N LYS A 256 19.24 1.83 1.52
CA LYS A 256 20.71 1.81 1.56
C LYS A 256 21.25 3.18 1.99
N ASN A 257 20.85 4.26 1.33
CA ASN A 257 21.32 5.61 1.67
C ASN A 257 21.01 5.98 3.12
N GLN A 258 19.82 5.63 3.65
CA GLN A 258 19.50 5.91 5.05
C GLN A 258 20.37 5.09 6.04
N LEU A 259 20.51 3.79 5.81
CA LEU A 259 21.06 2.85 6.78
C LEU A 259 22.59 2.69 6.69
N VAL A 260 23.14 2.75 5.49
CA VAL A 260 24.56 2.57 5.18
C VAL A 260 25.21 3.95 5.05
N ASP A 261 24.87 4.68 4.00
CA ASP A 261 25.63 5.87 3.57
C ASP A 261 25.47 7.06 4.54
N LEU A 262 24.30 7.18 5.17
CA LEU A 262 24.04 8.15 6.25
C LEU A 262 24.19 7.57 7.67
N ASN A 263 24.44 6.26 7.81
CA ASN A 263 24.55 5.51 9.07
C ASN A 263 23.45 5.86 10.10
N ARG A 264 22.17 5.80 9.69
CA ARG A 264 21.01 6.08 10.55
C ARG A 264 20.24 4.78 10.83
N PRO A 265 19.61 4.62 12.01
CA PRO A 265 18.72 3.49 12.22
C PRO A 265 17.50 3.57 11.29
N LEU A 266 16.81 2.45 11.10
CA LEU A 266 15.56 2.36 10.33
C LEU A 266 14.53 3.38 10.84
N VAL A 267 14.39 3.44 12.16
CA VAL A 267 13.39 4.21 12.88
C VAL A 267 14.02 5.47 13.46
N THR A 268 13.76 6.62 12.86
CA THR A 268 14.25 7.95 13.30
C THR A 268 13.27 9.05 12.95
N ARG A 269 13.33 10.18 13.68
CA ARG A 269 12.68 11.42 13.23
C ARG A 269 13.23 11.95 11.89
N LYS A 270 14.42 11.50 11.47
CA LYS A 270 15.10 11.84 10.21
C LYS A 270 14.96 10.77 9.10
N SER A 271 14.11 9.75 9.26
CA SER A 271 13.90 8.74 8.21
C SER A 271 13.22 9.36 6.99
N TYR A 272 13.46 8.81 5.78
CA TYR A 272 12.80 9.27 4.56
C TYR A 272 11.27 9.17 4.71
N TRP A 273 10.77 7.97 5.02
CA TRP A 273 9.34 7.68 5.15
C TRP A 273 8.73 8.23 6.43
N GLY A 274 7.53 8.81 6.32
CA GLY A 274 6.76 9.29 7.47
C GLY A 274 6.33 8.16 8.43
N THR A 275 6.09 6.98 7.88
CA THR A 275 5.83 5.72 8.61
C THR A 275 7.02 5.20 9.43
N LEU A 276 8.25 5.67 9.18
CA LEU A 276 9.44 5.27 9.96
C LEU A 276 9.82 6.29 11.04
N ARG A 277 9.01 7.35 11.26
CA ARG A 277 9.28 8.43 12.23
C ARG A 277 8.53 8.21 13.56
N PRO A 278 9.22 7.95 14.69
CA PRO A 278 8.57 7.72 15.98
C PRO A 278 7.60 8.84 16.40
N GLY A 279 6.43 8.43 16.90
CA GLY A 279 5.41 9.31 17.46
C GLY A 279 4.30 9.73 16.49
N THR A 280 4.45 9.48 15.18
CA THR A 280 3.37 9.72 14.19
C THR A 280 2.28 8.66 14.27
N VAL A 281 1.11 8.94 13.68
CA VAL A 281 0.07 7.92 13.43
C VAL A 281 0.56 6.93 12.38
N SER A 282 1.23 7.40 11.32
CA SER A 282 1.82 6.57 10.26
C SER A 282 2.78 5.51 10.82
N TYR A 283 3.59 5.86 11.83
CA TYR A 283 4.46 4.90 12.53
C TYR A 283 3.69 3.85 13.33
N LYS A 284 2.52 4.20 13.89
CA LYS A 284 1.64 3.20 14.53
C LYS A 284 1.08 2.23 13.49
N VAL A 285 0.70 2.72 12.29
CA VAL A 285 0.23 1.85 11.19
C VAL A 285 1.35 0.90 10.75
N PHE A 286 2.56 1.39 10.52
CA PHE A 286 3.71 0.54 10.18
C PHE A 286 4.07 -0.44 11.31
N ALA A 287 4.04 -0.02 12.57
CA ALA A 287 4.26 -0.92 13.71
C ALA A 287 3.17 -2.00 13.84
N LYS A 288 1.90 -1.72 13.47
CA LYS A 288 0.87 -2.76 13.30
C LYS A 288 1.29 -3.72 12.19
N GLN A 289 1.72 -3.22 11.03
CA GLN A 289 2.13 -4.09 9.92
C GLN A 289 3.38 -4.92 10.22
N MET A 290 4.28 -4.49 11.12
CA MET A 290 5.44 -5.29 11.53
C MET A 290 5.13 -6.46 12.48
N ALA A 291 3.87 -6.69 12.86
CA ALA A 291 3.49 -7.69 13.87
C ALA A 291 3.75 -9.17 13.50
N ASN A 292 3.82 -9.50 12.20
CA ASN A 292 4.06 -10.87 11.69
C ASN A 292 5.52 -11.09 11.23
N VAL A 293 6.47 -10.24 11.64
CA VAL A 293 7.90 -10.31 11.27
C VAL A 293 8.48 -11.74 11.41
N PRO A 294 9.34 -12.21 10.47
CA PRO A 294 9.83 -13.59 10.45
C PRO A 294 10.32 -14.10 11.81
N MET A 295 9.85 -15.28 12.23
CA MET A 295 10.10 -15.83 13.57
C MET A 295 11.59 -15.92 13.95
N ALA A 296 12.47 -16.10 12.97
CA ALA A 296 13.92 -16.12 13.16
C ALA A 296 14.46 -14.86 13.84
N CYS A 297 13.83 -13.69 13.61
CA CYS A 297 14.17 -12.41 14.23
C CYS A 297 14.08 -12.40 15.77
N GLY A 298 13.41 -13.38 16.39
CA GLY A 298 13.28 -13.48 17.85
C GLY A 298 12.38 -12.41 18.48
N ALA A 299 11.62 -11.67 17.65
CA ALA A 299 10.62 -10.74 18.15
C ALA A 299 9.54 -11.50 18.94
N LYS A 300 9.18 -10.99 20.12
CA LYS A 300 8.03 -11.49 20.87
C LYS A 300 6.76 -11.11 20.11
N THR A 301 6.21 -12.03 19.34
CA THR A 301 4.91 -11.84 18.68
C THR A 301 3.87 -11.46 19.73
N ALA A 302 3.01 -10.48 19.39
CA ALA A 302 1.89 -10.13 20.24
C ALA A 302 1.04 -11.40 20.47
N PRO A 303 0.53 -11.66 21.69
CA PRO A 303 -0.08 -12.94 22.02
C PRO A 303 -1.25 -13.25 21.09
N ARG A 304 -1.06 -14.24 20.21
CA ARG A 304 -2.10 -14.73 19.31
C ARG A 304 -3.34 -15.09 20.13
N LYS A 305 -4.42 -14.32 19.99
CA LYS A 305 -5.77 -14.90 20.20
C LYS A 305 -5.83 -16.11 19.26
N ARG A 306 -6.15 -17.29 19.81
CA ARG A 306 -6.12 -18.56 19.07
C ARG A 306 -7.10 -18.54 17.89
N ALA A 307 -6.60 -18.16 16.71
CA ALA A 307 -7.20 -18.59 15.45
C ALA A 307 -7.02 -20.12 15.31
N VAL A 308 -7.97 -20.78 14.66
CA VAL A 308 -8.06 -22.23 14.65
C VAL A 308 -7.14 -22.82 13.58
N ASP A 309 -6.10 -23.54 14.01
CA ASP A 309 -5.35 -24.44 13.13
C ASP A 309 -6.22 -25.63 12.70
N LYS A 310 -6.95 -25.48 11.60
CA LYS A 310 -7.52 -26.58 10.80
C LYS A 310 -7.83 -26.09 9.38
N GLY A 311 -7.17 -26.69 8.38
CA GLY A 311 -7.70 -26.72 7.01
C GLY A 311 -6.97 -25.95 5.89
N VAL A 312 -5.63 -26.00 5.81
CA VAL A 312 -4.93 -25.93 4.49
C VAL A 312 -3.76 -26.91 4.46
N ARG A 313 -4.05 -28.21 4.35
CA ARG A 313 -3.15 -29.26 3.85
C ARG A 313 -3.98 -30.53 3.59
N GLU A 314 -4.09 -30.88 2.31
CA GLU A 314 -4.62 -32.13 1.68
C GLU A 314 -5.60 -31.89 0.51
N ALA A 315 -5.11 -31.12 -0.47
CA ALA A 315 -5.21 -31.43 -1.89
C ALA A 315 -3.80 -31.13 -2.47
N GLU A 316 -3.23 -31.86 -3.43
CA GLU A 316 -3.84 -32.72 -4.44
C GLU A 316 -2.88 -33.87 -4.82
N MET A 317 -3.29 -35.15 -4.68
CA MET A 317 -2.70 -36.30 -5.40
C MET A 317 -3.59 -37.56 -5.29
N THR A 318 -4.82 -37.51 -5.80
CA THR A 318 -5.67 -38.71 -5.97
C THR A 318 -5.92 -38.98 -7.46
N LYS A 319 -5.05 -39.80 -8.07
CA LYS A 319 -5.34 -40.41 -9.38
C LYS A 319 -6.38 -41.52 -9.18
N PRO A 320 -7.49 -41.53 -9.94
CA PRO A 320 -8.37 -42.68 -10.00
C PRO A 320 -7.69 -43.79 -10.82
N VAL A 321 -7.60 -44.99 -10.25
CA VAL A 321 -7.39 -46.23 -11.01
C VAL A 321 -8.75 -46.91 -11.14
N SER A 322 -9.26 -47.00 -12.36
CA SER A 322 -10.51 -47.71 -12.62
C SER A 322 -10.32 -49.21 -12.39
N SER A 323 -11.21 -49.81 -11.61
CA SER A 323 -11.47 -51.24 -11.70
C SER A 323 -12.28 -51.54 -12.96
N GLN A 324 -11.88 -52.58 -13.70
CA GLN A 324 -12.78 -53.35 -14.54
C GLN A 324 -12.95 -54.74 -13.92
N GLY A 325 -14.13 -55.34 -14.09
CA GLY A 325 -14.49 -56.62 -13.48
C GLY A 325 -13.85 -57.83 -14.17
N GLY A 326 -14.13 -59.01 -13.61
CA GLY A 326 -13.85 -60.30 -14.23
C GLY A 326 -15.04 -60.81 -15.05
N GLU A 327 -15.26 -62.13 -14.99
CA GLU A 327 -15.93 -62.96 -16.01
C GLU A 327 -15.03 -63.09 -17.26
N GLU A 328 -14.70 -64.29 -17.76
CA GLU A 328 -15.18 -65.65 -17.45
C GLU A 328 -14.02 -66.58 -16.98
#